data_AF-A0A2N5A9G8-F1
#
_entry.id   AF-A0A2N5A9G8-F1
#
_cell.length_a   1.000
_cell.length_b   1.000
_cell.length_c   1.000
_cell.angle_alpha   90.00
_cell.angle_beta   90.00
_cell.angle_gamma   90.00
#
_symmetry.space_group_name_H-M   'P 1'
#
loop_
_entity.id
_entity.type
_entity.pdbx_description
1 polymer ?
#
loop_
_entity_poly.entity_id
_entity_poly.type
_entity_poly.pdbx_seq_one_letter_code
_entity_poly.pdbx_strand_id
1 'polypeptide(L)' 'MDKLRGMETFIAVVECGSFTGAASRLGLSAVMVGKYIAQLESQLATRLLE' A
#
# COMPACT_ATOMS: atom_id res chain seq x y z
N MET A 1 -2.17 -12.90 3.36
CA MET A 1 -1.66 -11.53 3.61
C MET A 1 -2.72 -10.81 4.40
N ASP A 2 -2.38 -10.29 5.58
CA ASP A 2 -3.34 -9.69 6.50
C ASP A 2 -3.87 -8.35 5.97
N LYS A 3 -5.19 -8.16 6.06
CA LYS A 3 -5.89 -6.92 5.68
C LYS A 3 -5.29 -5.69 6.38
N LEU A 4 -4.84 -5.86 7.63
CA LEU A 4 -4.17 -4.84 8.41
C LEU A 4 -2.88 -4.33 7.74
N ARG A 5 -2.08 -5.23 7.15
CA ARG A 5 -0.84 -4.86 6.47
C ARG A 5 -1.11 -4.11 5.17
N GLY A 6 -2.18 -4.47 4.46
CA GLY A 6 -2.68 -3.69 3.33
C GLY A 6 -3.08 -2.28 3.75
N MET A 7 -3.84 -2.15 4.84
CA MET A 7 -4.28 -0.85 5.37
C MET A 7 -3.11 0.03 5.84
N GLU A 8 -2.16 -0.55 6.57
CA GLU A 8 -0.92 0.14 6.97
C GLU A 8 -0.14 0.63 5.73
N THR A 9 -0.03 -0.21 4.71
CA THR A 9 0.65 0.15 3.45
C THR A 9 -0.04 1.32 2.76
N PHE A 10 -1.38 1.30 2.70
CA PHE A 10 -2.16 2.38 2.14
C PHE A 10 -1.94 3.71 2.90
N ILE A 11 -2.03 3.70 4.24
CA ILE A 11 -1.77 4.88 5.07
C ILE A 11 -0.37 5.42 4.80
N ALA A 12 0.65 4.57 4.77
CA ALA A 12 2.02 4.98 4.49
C ALA A 12 2.17 5.62 3.10
N VAL A 13 1.49 5.12 2.07
CA VAL A 13 1.53 5.71 0.72
C VAL A 13 0.87 7.09 0.70
N VAL A 14 -0.27 7.25 1.37
CA VAL A 14 -0.96 8.55 1.47
C VAL A 14 -0.14 9.56 2.27
N GLU A 15 0.44 9.16 3.40
CA GLU A 15 1.26 10.05 4.24
C GLU A 15 2.59 10.44 3.56
N CYS A 16 3.21 9.52 2.83
CA CYS A 16 4.46 9.79 2.12
C CYS A 16 4.25 10.43 0.73
N GLY A 17 3.02 10.44 0.21
CA GLY A 17 2.70 10.91 -1.14
C GLY A 17 3.37 10.12 -2.28
N SER A 18 3.97 8.96 -1.98
CA SER A 18 4.71 8.16 -2.97
C SER A 18 4.88 6.71 -2.53
N PHE A 19 4.88 5.80 -3.51
CA PHE A 19 5.17 4.38 -3.30
C PHE A 19 6.59 4.14 -2.78
N THR A 20 7.56 4.91 -3.27
CA THR A 20 8.96 4.80 -2.84
C THR A 20 9.15 5.28 -1.41
N GLY A 21 8.52 6.39 -1.01
CA GLY A 21 8.57 6.87 0.38
C GLY A 21 7.93 5.89 1.37
N ALA A 22 6.78 5.33 1.01
CA ALA A 22 6.13 4.28 1.79
C ALA A 22 6.99 3.00 1.88
N ALA A 23 7.63 2.61 0.78
CA ALA A 23 8.53 1.47 0.74
C ALA A 23 9.72 1.65 1.69
N SER A 24 10.37 2.83 1.65
CA SER A 24 11.44 3.17 2.58
C SER A 24 10.98 3.16 4.04
N ARG A 25 9.79 3.67 4.35
CA ARG A 25 9.23 3.69 5.71
C ARG A 25 8.89 2.29 6.23
N LEU A 26 8.34 1.43 5.37
CA LEU A 26 7.89 0.08 5.72
C LEU A 26 8.99 -0.97 5.60
N GLY A 27 10.20 -0.60 5.15
CA GLY A 27 11.29 -1.54 4.87
C GLY A 27 10.95 -2.54 3.74
N LEU A 28 10.14 -2.10 2.77
CA LEU A 28 9.68 -2.89 1.64
C LEU A 28 10.27 -2.37 0.33
N SER A 29 10.07 -3.11 -0.76
CA SER A 29 10.27 -2.57 -2.11
C SER A 29 9.00 -1.86 -2.59
N ALA A 30 9.15 -0.85 -3.45
CA ALA A 30 8.01 -0.14 -4.05
C ALA A 30 7.06 -1.11 -4.81
N VAL A 31 7.61 -2.18 -5.39
CA VAL A 31 6.84 -3.24 -6.05
C VAL A 31 5.95 -4.00 -5.04
N MET A 32 6.47 -4.33 -3.86
CA MET A 32 5.69 -4.98 -2.80
C MET A 32 4.58 -4.06 -2.26
N VAL A 33 4.88 -2.77 -2.10
CA VAL A 33 3.88 -1.76 -1.71
C VAL A 33 2.74 -1.74 -2.72
N GLY A 34 3.06 -1.64 -4.03
CA GLY A 34 2.04 -1.70 -5.09
C GLY A 34 1.22 -2.99 -5.07
N LYS A 35 1.86 -4.14 -4.86
CA LYS A 35 1.16 -5.43 -4.73
C LYS A 35 0.18 -5.44 -3.55
N TYR A 36 0.56 -4.88 -2.40
CA TYR A 36 -0.30 -4.84 -1.22
C TYR A 36 -1.50 -3.91 -1.41
N ILE A 37 -1.30 -2.77 -2.08
CA ILE A 37 -2.41 -1.89 -2.42
C ILE A 37 -3.36 -2.54 -3.43
N ALA A 38 -2.84 -3.10 -4.53
CA ALA A 38 -3.69 -3.78 -5.52
C ALA A 38 -4.49 -4.94 -4.89
N GLN A 39 -3.88 -5.67 -3.96
CA GLN A 39 -4.58 -6.73 -3.24
C GLN A 39 -5.66 -6.17 -2.30
N LEU A 40 -5.39 -5.06 -1.61
CA LEU A 40 -6.36 -4.40 -0.74
C LEU A 40 -7.55 -3.85 -1.56
N GLU A 41 -7.27 -3.20 -2.68
CA GLU A 41 -8.29 -2.70 -3.63
C GLU A 41 -9.16 -3.84 -4.17
N SER A 42 -8.54 -4.98 -4.52
CA SER A 42 -9.26 -6.18 -4.95
C SER A 42 -10.17 -6.73 -3.84
N GLN A 43 -9.71 -6.76 -2.58
CA GLN A 43 -10.50 -7.24 -1.46
C GLN A 43 -11.67 -6.30 -1.11
N LEU A 44 -11.49 -5.00 -1.32
CA LEU A 44 -12.53 -3.99 -1.07
C LEU A 44 -13.42 -3.74 -2.29
N ALA A 45 -13.10 -4.34 -3.44
CA ALA A 45 -13.74 -4.08 -4.73
C ALA A 45 -13.83 -2.59 -5.07
N THR A 46 -12.80 -1.82 -4.69
CA THR A 46 -12.75 -0.36 -4.88
C THR A 46 -11.32 0.10 -5.11
N ARG A 47 -11.18 1.21 -5.84
CA ARG A 47 -9.89 1.85 -6.07
C ARG A 47 -9.64 2.88 -4.97
N LEU A 48 -8.51 2.76 -4.29
CA LEU A 48 -8.12 3.61 -3.16
C LEU A 48 -7.16 4.71 -3.56
N LEU A 49 -6.35 4.50 -4.61
CA LEU A 49 -5.38 5.47 -5.14
C LEU A 49 -5.63 5.73 -6.63
N GLU A 50 -5.52 7.00 -7.03
CA GLU A 50 -5.63 7.44 -8.44
C GLU A 50 -4.29 7.39 -9.18
#